data_AF-A0A430QC24-F1
#
_entry.id   AF-A0A430QC24-F1
#
_cell.length_a   1.000
_cell.length_b   1.000
_cell.length_c   1.000
_cell.angle_alpha   90.00
_cell.angle_beta   90.00
_cell.angle_gamma   90.00
#
_symmetry.space_group_name_H-M   'P 1'
#
loop_
_entity.id
_entity.type
_entity.pdbx_description
1 polymer ?
#
loop_
_entity_poly.entity_id
_entity_poly.type
_entity_poly.pdbx_seq_one_letter_code
_entity_poly.pdbx_strand_id
1 'polypeptide(L)'
;MDPQGQFIHFRLFREATRYKGGKHIKDLSCLNRDLSRVVFVDWDPAAAQLQPRNSLIIKRWNGDESDRELIDLAAFLRMIAMGSVDDVRLVLDYYREFDDPLAFFREKHEELMEIQAKRKQETEKALSKRIRPTFSFTGMARS
;
A
#
# COMPACT_ATOMS: atom_id res chain seq x y z
N MET A 1 18.87 -12.41 -6.17
CA MET A 1 17.87 -11.86 -5.25
C MET A 1 18.44 -11.91 -3.84
N ASP A 2 18.50 -10.77 -3.13
CA ASP A 2 19.07 -10.59 -1.77
C ASP A 2 20.37 -11.39 -1.46
N PRO A 3 21.51 -11.03 -2.06
CA PRO A 3 22.77 -11.77 -1.90
C PRO A 3 23.37 -11.66 -0.49
N GLN A 4 23.06 -10.57 0.23
CA GLN A 4 23.56 -10.33 1.59
C GLN A 4 22.61 -10.87 2.67
N GLY A 5 21.41 -11.34 2.30
CA GLY A 5 20.44 -11.91 3.24
C GLY A 5 19.86 -10.89 4.22
N GLN A 6 19.79 -9.61 3.83
CA GLN A 6 19.38 -8.53 4.72
C GLN A 6 17.86 -8.35 4.81
N PHE A 7 17.12 -8.82 3.80
CA PHE A 7 15.69 -8.52 3.66
C PHE A 7 14.82 -9.78 3.76
N ILE A 8 15.30 -10.94 3.33
CA ILE A 8 14.54 -12.19 3.30
C ILE A 8 14.91 -13.06 4.51
N HIS A 9 14.02 -13.14 5.50
CA HIS A 9 14.25 -13.95 6.71
C HIS A 9 14.20 -15.46 6.47
N PHE A 10 13.28 -15.94 5.64
CA PHE A 10 13.09 -17.37 5.38
C PHE A 10 12.84 -17.61 3.89
N ARG A 11 13.41 -18.70 3.36
CA ARG A 11 13.20 -19.15 1.98
C ARG A 11 12.49 -20.49 2.01
N LEU A 12 11.29 -20.51 1.46
CA LEU A 12 10.49 -21.71 1.31
C LEU A 12 10.41 -22.06 -0.18
N PHE A 13 10.59 -23.34 -0.47
CA PHE A 13 10.64 -23.86 -1.83
C PHE A 13 9.49 -24.84 -2.10
N ARG A 14 9.53 -25.53 -3.23
CA ARG A 14 8.45 -26.40 -3.71
C ARG A 14 8.13 -27.52 -2.72
N GLU A 15 9.11 -27.99 -1.97
CA GLU A 15 9.00 -29.01 -0.92
C GLU A 15 8.13 -28.56 0.26
N ALA A 16 8.01 -27.24 0.48
CA ALA A 16 7.18 -26.66 1.52
C ALA A 16 5.71 -26.44 1.10
N THR A 17 5.31 -26.92 -0.09
CA THR A 17 3.96 -26.74 -0.62
C THR A 17 3.16 -28.04 -0.60
N ARG A 18 1.83 -27.93 -0.59
CA ARG A 18 0.94 -29.08 -0.78
C ARG A 18 0.72 -29.34 -2.26
N TYR A 19 0.92 -30.58 -2.70
CA TYR A 19 0.60 -30.99 -4.06
C TYR A 19 -0.79 -31.61 -4.12
N LYS A 20 -1.69 -31.01 -4.91
CA LYS A 20 -3.06 -31.52 -5.11
C LYS A 20 -3.52 -31.21 -6.52
N GLY A 21 -4.01 -32.24 -7.23
CA GLY A 21 -4.58 -32.07 -8.57
C GLY A 21 -3.61 -31.46 -9.60
N GLY A 22 -2.33 -31.84 -9.56
CA GLY A 22 -1.32 -31.32 -10.49
C GLY A 22 -0.76 -29.93 -10.14
N LYS A 23 -1.26 -29.30 -9.07
CA LYS A 23 -0.88 -27.94 -8.69
C LYS A 23 -0.20 -27.91 -7.31
N HIS A 24 0.72 -26.97 -7.16
CA HIS A 24 1.36 -26.65 -5.89
C HIS A 24 0.59 -25.54 -5.19
N ILE A 25 0.27 -25.79 -3.93
CA ILE A 25 -0.54 -24.88 -3.12
C ILE A 25 0.27 -24.48 -1.90
N LYS A 26 0.37 -23.18 -1.65
CA LYS A 26 1.14 -22.61 -0.54
C LYS A 26 0.18 -22.45 0.65
N ASP A 27 0.23 -23.40 1.57
CA ASP A 27 -0.62 -23.41 2.75
C ASP A 27 -0.03 -22.54 3.87
N LEU A 28 -0.61 -21.37 4.09
CA LEU A 28 -0.15 -20.42 5.11
C LEU A 28 -0.37 -20.92 6.54
N SER A 29 -1.28 -21.88 6.76
CA SER A 29 -1.51 -22.45 8.11
C SER A 29 -0.28 -23.17 8.66
N CYS A 30 0.63 -23.61 7.78
CA CYS A 30 1.89 -24.25 8.13
C CYS A 30 2.98 -23.26 8.60
N LEU A 31 2.77 -21.94 8.50
CA LEU A 31 3.80 -20.94 8.82
C LEU A 31 3.94 -20.64 10.31
N ASN A 32 3.02 -21.15 11.15
CA ASN A 32 2.96 -20.83 12.58
C ASN A 32 3.05 -19.30 12.83
N ARG A 33 2.17 -18.56 12.13
CA ARG A 33 2.01 -17.12 12.22
C ARG A 33 0.53 -16.80 12.36
N ASP A 34 0.22 -15.73 13.09
CA ASP A 34 -1.14 -15.21 13.13
C ASP A 34 -1.54 -14.67 11.74
N LEU A 35 -2.55 -15.29 11.13
CA LEU A 35 -3.06 -14.90 9.82
C LEU A 35 -3.69 -13.50 9.81
N SER A 36 -4.03 -12.91 10.97
CA SER A 36 -4.45 -11.50 11.02
C SER A 36 -3.31 -10.54 10.64
N ARG A 37 -2.05 -11.00 10.66
CA ARG A 37 -0.84 -10.21 10.36
C ARG A 37 -0.07 -10.71 9.14
N VAL A 38 -0.65 -11.60 8.34
CA VAL A 38 0.02 -12.21 7.18
C VAL A 38 -0.66 -11.76 5.88
N VAL A 39 0.12 -11.14 5.00
CA VAL A 39 -0.25 -10.89 3.60
C VAL A 39 0.53 -11.85 2.71
N PHE A 40 -0.17 -12.54 1.83
CA PHE A 40 0.41 -13.40 0.82
C PHE A 40 0.24 -12.76 -0.56
N VAL A 41 1.34 -12.57 -1.28
CA VAL A 41 1.33 -11.98 -2.62
C VAL A 41 1.75 -13.05 -3.61
N ASP A 42 0.93 -13.24 -4.65
CA ASP A 42 1.23 -14.14 -5.76
C ASP A 42 0.53 -13.63 -7.03
N TRP A 43 0.93 -14.13 -8.19
CA TRP A 43 0.20 -13.88 -9.44
C TRP A 43 -0.74 -15.04 -9.79
N ASP A 44 -0.51 -16.25 -9.23
CA ASP A 44 -1.34 -17.43 -9.48
C ASP A 44 -2.37 -17.63 -8.34
N PRO A 45 -3.68 -17.41 -8.59
CA PRO A 45 -4.73 -17.67 -7.60
C PRO A 45 -4.74 -19.11 -7.08
N ALA A 46 -4.30 -20.09 -7.88
CA ALA A 46 -4.29 -21.49 -7.48
C ALA A 46 -3.27 -21.77 -6.37
N ALA A 47 -2.17 -21.00 -6.31
CA ALA A 47 -1.18 -21.11 -5.25
C ALA A 47 -1.76 -20.65 -3.89
N ALA A 48 -2.73 -19.72 -3.92
CA ALA A 48 -3.36 -19.06 -2.79
C ALA A 48 -4.69 -19.69 -2.33
N GLN A 49 -5.16 -20.74 -2.99
CA GLN A 49 -6.54 -21.22 -2.84
C GLN A 49 -6.95 -21.64 -1.41
N LEU A 50 -6.01 -21.94 -0.52
CA LEU A 50 -6.31 -22.32 0.88
C LEU A 50 -6.51 -21.12 1.81
N GLN A 51 -5.97 -19.95 1.47
CA GLN A 51 -6.13 -18.72 2.25
C GLN A 51 -6.39 -17.50 1.34
N PRO A 52 -7.49 -17.52 0.56
CA PRO A 52 -7.77 -16.46 -0.42
C PRO A 52 -8.03 -15.09 0.22
N ARG A 53 -8.41 -15.01 1.50
CA ARG A 53 -8.58 -13.74 2.25
C ARG A 53 -7.27 -13.10 2.69
N ASN A 54 -6.20 -13.89 2.78
CA ASN A 54 -4.86 -13.40 3.07
C ASN A 54 -4.09 -13.04 1.80
N SER A 55 -4.68 -13.28 0.63
CA SER A 55 -3.96 -13.27 -0.63
C SER A 55 -4.30 -12.04 -1.45
N LEU A 56 -3.28 -11.28 -1.85
CA LEU A 56 -3.37 -10.23 -2.85
C LEU A 56 -2.82 -10.78 -4.16
N ILE A 57 -3.72 -11.03 -5.11
CA ILE A 57 -3.32 -11.48 -6.45
C ILE A 57 -2.96 -10.27 -7.29
N ILE A 58 -1.71 -10.23 -7.75
CA ILE A 58 -1.19 -9.15 -8.59
C ILE A 58 -1.05 -9.62 -10.04
N LYS A 59 -0.90 -8.68 -10.98
CA LYS A 59 -0.68 -9.03 -12.37
C LYS A 59 0.61 -9.83 -12.53
N ARG A 60 0.56 -10.80 -13.44
CA ARG A 60 1.76 -11.54 -13.85
C ARG A 60 2.66 -10.62 -14.66
N TRP A 61 3.88 -10.42 -14.18
CA TRP A 61 4.89 -9.69 -14.94
C TRP A 61 5.22 -10.42 -16.25
N ASN A 62 5.23 -9.68 -17.35
CA ASN A 62 5.41 -10.18 -18.71
C ASN A 62 6.75 -9.75 -19.33
N GLY A 63 7.61 -9.04 -18.60
CA GLY A 63 8.88 -8.52 -19.10
C GLY A 63 8.88 -7.02 -19.42
N ASP A 64 7.74 -6.32 -19.27
CA ASP A 64 7.68 -4.87 -19.48
C ASP A 64 8.53 -4.12 -18.43
N GLU A 65 9.46 -3.29 -18.90
CA GLU A 65 10.34 -2.45 -18.08
C GLU A 65 9.63 -1.19 -17.57
N SER A 66 8.51 -0.82 -18.19
CA SER A 66 7.66 0.29 -17.75
C SER A 66 6.65 -0.11 -16.67
N ASP A 67 6.57 -1.40 -16.35
CA ASP A 67 5.71 -1.93 -15.29
C ASP A 67 6.08 -1.30 -13.93
N ARG A 68 5.05 -0.86 -13.19
CA ARG A 68 5.19 -0.23 -11.87
C ARG A 68 4.44 -0.99 -10.78
N GLU A 69 3.95 -2.19 -11.07
CA GLU A 69 3.08 -2.96 -10.17
C GLU A 69 3.74 -3.18 -8.80
N LEU A 70 5.05 -3.49 -8.78
CA LEU A 70 5.80 -3.66 -7.53
C LEU A 70 6.01 -2.37 -6.74
N ILE A 71 6.04 -1.21 -7.41
CA ILE A 71 6.14 0.10 -6.75
C ILE A 71 4.83 0.40 -6.00
N ASP A 72 3.71 0.17 -6.69
CA ASP A 72 2.37 0.35 -6.13
C ASP A 72 2.12 -0.65 -4.99
N LEU A 73 2.52 -1.91 -5.17
CA LEU A 73 2.48 -2.92 -4.11
C LEU A 73 3.29 -2.51 -2.88
N ALA A 74 4.51 -1.98 -3.07
CA ALA A 74 5.33 -1.54 -1.96
C ALA A 74 4.68 -0.38 -1.19
N ALA A 75 4.04 0.57 -1.89
CA ALA A 75 3.27 1.64 -1.26
C ALA A 75 2.05 1.11 -0.50
N PHE A 76 1.33 0.16 -1.08
CA PHE A 76 0.19 -0.51 -0.45
C PHE A 76 0.58 -1.24 0.85
N LEU A 77 1.65 -2.05 0.80
CA LEU A 77 2.13 -2.78 1.98
C LEU A 77 2.65 -1.82 3.07
N ARG A 78 3.28 -0.70 2.70
CA ARG A 78 3.66 0.35 3.66
C ARG A 78 2.44 0.97 4.34
N MET A 79 1.36 1.26 3.60
CA MET A 79 0.12 1.77 4.17
C MET A 79 -0.44 0.80 5.22
N ILE A 80 -0.51 -0.51 4.92
CA ILE A 80 -0.99 -1.52 5.88
C ILE A 80 -0.10 -1.53 7.14
N ALA A 81 1.22 -1.56 6.95
CA ALA A 81 2.18 -1.62 8.05
C ALA A 81 2.13 -0.39 8.97
N MET A 82 1.91 0.80 8.40
CA MET A 82 1.86 2.07 9.14
C MET A 82 0.47 2.38 9.69
N GLY A 83 -0.59 1.84 9.09
CA GLY A 83 -1.99 2.15 9.41
C GLY A 83 -2.52 1.55 10.71
N SER A 84 -1.69 0.85 11.50
CA SER A 84 -2.10 0.15 12.73
C SER A 84 -3.32 -0.75 12.51
N VAL A 85 -3.33 -1.48 11.40
CA VAL A 85 -4.43 -2.40 11.05
C VAL A 85 -4.37 -3.62 11.95
N ASP A 86 -5.46 -3.93 12.67
CA ASP A 86 -5.52 -5.10 13.56
C ASP A 86 -5.59 -6.42 12.80
N ASP A 87 -6.36 -6.47 11.72
CA ASP A 87 -6.50 -7.63 10.84
C ASP A 87 -6.37 -7.21 9.38
N VAL A 88 -5.26 -7.60 8.74
CA VAL A 88 -4.96 -7.25 7.35
C VAL A 88 -6.01 -7.77 6.37
N ARG A 89 -6.74 -8.85 6.72
CA ARG A 89 -7.74 -9.46 5.84
C ARG A 89 -8.90 -8.52 5.56
N LEU A 90 -9.25 -7.62 6.49
CA LEU A 90 -10.30 -6.63 6.28
C LEU A 90 -9.93 -5.62 5.19
N VAL A 91 -8.66 -5.21 5.17
CA VAL A 91 -8.14 -4.33 4.13
C VAL A 91 -8.09 -5.08 2.80
N LEU A 92 -7.54 -6.29 2.78
CA LEU A 92 -7.46 -7.11 1.56
C LEU A 92 -8.85 -7.40 0.98
N ASP A 93 -9.84 -7.74 1.81
CA ASP A 93 -11.20 -8.00 1.36
C ASP A 93 -11.81 -6.75 0.71
N TYR A 94 -11.62 -5.55 1.27
CA TYR A 94 -12.09 -4.30 0.64
C TYR A 94 -11.47 -4.08 -0.74
N TYR A 95 -10.15 -4.25 -0.87
CA TYR A 95 -9.47 -4.02 -2.15
C TYR A 95 -9.73 -5.13 -3.19
N ARG A 96 -10.15 -6.33 -2.77
CA ARG A 96 -10.46 -7.44 -3.70
C ARG A 96 -11.70 -7.20 -4.55
N GLU A 97 -12.59 -6.32 -4.09
CA GLU A 97 -13.85 -6.01 -4.78
C GLU A 97 -13.62 -5.25 -6.09
N PHE A 98 -12.38 -4.78 -6.33
CA PHE A 98 -11.97 -4.07 -7.53
C PHE A 98 -11.22 -5.02 -8.47
N ASP A 99 -11.44 -4.86 -9.79
CA ASP A 99 -10.76 -5.65 -10.82
C ASP A 99 -9.23 -5.54 -10.75
N ASP A 100 -8.74 -4.34 -10.40
CA ASP A 100 -7.33 -4.05 -10.19
C ASP A 100 -7.13 -3.35 -8.84
N PRO A 101 -6.85 -4.13 -7.77
CA PRO A 101 -6.67 -3.61 -6.43
C PRO A 101 -5.57 -2.53 -6.32
N LEU A 102 -4.47 -2.70 -7.05
CA LEU A 102 -3.32 -1.81 -6.96
C LEU A 102 -3.51 -0.53 -7.78
N ALA A 103 -4.13 -0.61 -8.96
CA ALA A 103 -4.49 0.59 -9.70
C ALA A 103 -5.52 1.43 -8.93
N PHE A 104 -6.53 0.80 -8.34
CA PHE A 104 -7.51 1.48 -7.51
C PHE A 104 -6.85 2.13 -6.28
N PHE A 105 -5.95 1.41 -5.61
CA PHE A 105 -5.17 1.98 -4.51
C PHE A 105 -4.36 3.21 -4.94
N ARG A 106 -3.66 3.13 -6.07
CA ARG A 106 -2.86 4.24 -6.60
C ARG A 106 -3.71 5.47 -6.86
N GLU A 107 -4.83 5.32 -7.57
CA GLU A 107 -5.75 6.44 -7.86
C GLU A 107 -6.26 7.10 -6.57
N LYS A 108 -6.69 6.30 -5.59
CA LYS A 108 -7.16 6.83 -4.31
C LYS A 108 -6.06 7.50 -3.50
N HIS A 109 -4.85 6.95 -3.54
CA HIS A 109 -3.71 7.53 -2.85
C HIS A 109 -3.32 8.90 -3.43
N GLU A 110 -3.31 9.01 -4.76
CA GLU A 110 -3.07 10.27 -5.49
C GLU A 110 -4.15 11.32 -5.15
N GLU A 111 -5.43 10.93 -5.19
CA GLU A 111 -6.56 11.81 -4.83
C GLU A 111 -6.42 12.36 -3.39
N LEU A 112 -6.10 11.50 -2.43
CA LEU A 112 -5.90 11.90 -1.03
C LEU A 112 -4.72 12.87 -0.86
N MET A 113 -3.60 12.61 -1.56
CA MET A 113 -2.41 13.47 -1.51
C MET A 113 -2.70 14.86 -2.07
N GLU A 114 -3.45 14.96 -3.18
CA GLU A 114 -3.86 16.25 -3.75
C GLU A 114 -4.76 17.04 -2.79
N ILE A 115 -5.73 16.37 -2.17
CA ILE A 115 -6.63 16.98 -1.20
C ILE A 115 -5.83 17.53 -0.02
N GLN A 116 -4.86 16.76 0.49
CA GLN A 116 -3.99 17.19 1.59
C GLN A 116 -3.10 18.37 1.19
N ALA A 117 -2.52 18.35 -0.01
CA ALA A 117 -1.71 19.45 -0.53
C ALA A 117 -2.53 20.75 -0.67
N LYS A 118 -3.75 20.67 -1.22
CA LYS A 118 -4.68 21.81 -1.32
C LYS A 118 -5.02 22.38 0.06
N ARG A 119 -5.41 21.50 1.01
CA ARG A 119 -5.72 21.91 2.40
C ARG A 119 -4.53 22.57 3.10
N LYS A 120 -3.31 22.05 2.91
CA LYS A 120 -2.08 22.62 3.47
C LYS A 120 -1.81 24.01 2.89
N GLN A 121 -1.91 24.18 1.57
CA GLN A 121 -1.76 25.47 0.91
C GLN A 121 -2.80 26.50 1.36
N GLU A 122 -4.07 26.09 1.52
CA GLU A 122 -5.13 26.96 2.04
C GLU A 122 -4.86 27.39 3.48
N THR A 123 -4.41 26.45 4.32
CA THR A 123 -4.04 26.72 5.72
C THR A 123 -2.87 27.70 5.80
N GLU A 124 -1.82 27.51 5.00
CA GLU A 124 -0.67 28.42 4.90
C GLU A 124 -1.05 29.81 4.38
N LYS A 125 -1.95 29.88 3.37
CA LYS A 125 -2.52 31.15 2.88
C LYS A 125 -3.36 31.85 3.94
N ALA A 126 -4.12 31.12 4.75
CA ALA A 126 -4.92 31.69 5.83
C ALA A 126 -4.04 32.22 6.98
N LEU A 127 -3.01 31.47 7.37
CA LEU A 127 -2.01 31.89 8.35
C LEU A 127 -1.25 33.14 7.88
N SER A 128 -0.79 33.19 6.63
CA SER A 128 -0.07 34.35 6.11
C SER A 128 -0.93 35.61 6.01
N LYS A 129 -2.24 35.49 5.73
CA LYS A 129 -3.19 36.62 5.81
C LYS A 129 -3.37 37.15 7.22
N ARG A 130 -3.36 36.28 8.23
CA ARG A 130 -3.56 36.64 9.65
C ARG A 130 -2.32 37.30 10.29
N ILE A 131 -1.12 37.05 9.77
CA ILE A 131 0.15 37.59 10.28
C ILE A 131 0.51 38.97 9.66
N ARG A 132 -0.23 39.46 8.65
CA ARG A 132 0.03 40.81 8.10
C ARG A 132 -0.23 41.87 9.19
N PRO A 133 0.79 42.62 9.64
CA PRO A 133 0.59 43.64 10.67
C PRO A 133 -0.25 44.78 10.08
N THR A 134 -1.33 45.15 10.75
CA THR A 134 -2.10 46.36 10.49
C THR A 134 -1.25 47.58 10.85
N PHE A 135 -0.32 47.97 9.97
CA PHE A 135 0.26 49.31 10.03
C PHE A 135 -0.73 50.27 9.37
N SER A 136 -1.64 50.84 10.16
CA SER A 136 -2.34 52.06 9.75
C SER A 136 -1.37 53.23 9.90
N PHE A 137 -0.70 53.60 8.81
CA PHE A 137 0.02 54.87 8.75
C PHE A 137 -1.02 55.97 8.49
N THR A 138 -1.66 56.43 9.56
CA THR A 138 -2.48 57.65 9.50
C THR A 138 -1.51 58.82 9.43
N GLY A 139 -1.46 59.46 8.27
CA GLY A 139 -0.61 60.61 8.04
C GLY A 139 -0.97 61.78 8.96
N MET A 140 0.06 62.50 9.39
CA MET A 140 -0.06 63.92 9.67
C MET A 140 0.95 64.64 8.79
N ALA A 141 0.41 65.27 7.76
CA ALA A 141 1.06 66.34 7.02
C ALA A 141 1.07 67.63 7.86
N ARG A 142 1.91 68.56 7.41
CA ARG A 142 2.08 69.98 7.81
C ARG A 142 3.16 70.15 8.89
N SER A 143 4.09 71.10 8.79
CA SER A 143 4.26 72.28 7.91
C SER A 143 5.75 72.59 7.80
#